data_AF-A0A3D0RVC3-F1
#
_entry.id   AF-A0A3D0RVC3-F1
#
_cell.length_a   1.000
_cell.length_b   1.000
_cell.length_c   1.000
_cell.angle_alpha   90.00
_cell.angle_beta   90.00
_cell.angle_gamma   90.00
#
_symmetry.space_group_name_H-M   'P 1'
#
loop_
_entity.id
_entity.type
_entity.pdbx_description
1 polymer ?
#
loop_
_entity_poly.entity_id
_entity_poly.type
_entity_poly.pdbx_seq_one_letter_code
_entity_poly.pdbx_strand_id
1 'polypeptide(L)' 'MQNYKDVLSEILIDEKSLQNRVKELGEQISADYKNQDLLLICILRGGVPFLVDLSRHITIPHMMDF' A
#
# COMPACT_ATOMS: atom_id res chain seq x y z
N MET A 1 22.24 -17.29 -7.71
CA MET A 1 20.92 -16.67 -7.95
C MET A 1 21.09 -15.68 -9.08
N GLN A 2 20.22 -15.71 -10.09
CA GLN A 2 20.20 -14.73 -11.17
C GLN A 2 19.81 -13.36 -10.59
N ASN A 3 20.44 -12.27 -11.04
CA ASN A 3 20.06 -10.93 -10.57
C ASN A 3 18.76 -10.54 -11.26
N TYR A 4 17.77 -10.01 -10.52
CA TYR A 4 16.50 -9.59 -11.13
C TYR A 4 16.70 -8.52 -12.20
N LYS A 5 17.78 -7.73 -12.08
CA LYS A 5 18.17 -6.71 -13.07
C LYS A 5 18.51 -7.30 -14.44
N ASP A 6 18.88 -8.58 -14.50
CA ASP A 6 19.21 -9.27 -15.76
C ASP A 6 17.97 -9.64 -16.58
N VAL A 7 16.78 -9.62 -15.96
CA VAL A 7 15.49 -10.00 -16.58
C VAL A 7 14.45 -8.87 -16.57
N LEU A 8 14.79 -7.73 -15.97
CA LEU A 8 13.93 -6.56 -15.91
C LEU A 8 14.06 -5.74 -17.19
N SER A 9 12.96 -5.54 -17.92
CA SER A 9 12.95 -4.70 -19.13
C SER A 9 13.09 -3.22 -18.78
N GLU A 10 12.26 -2.72 -17.86
CA GLU A 10 12.25 -1.32 -17.44
C GLU A 10 11.58 -1.16 -16.07
N ILE A 11 11.73 0.02 -15.47
CA ILE A 11 11.06 0.40 -14.22
C ILE A 11 9.82 1.22 -14.60
N LEU A 12 8.63 0.63 -14.39
CA LEU A 12 7.36 1.31 -14.68
C LEU A 12 6.97 2.32 -13.59
N ILE A 13 7.25 1.99 -12.33
CA ILE A 13 6.97 2.82 -11.17
C ILE A 13 8.19 2.74 -10.26
N ASP A 14 8.87 3.86 -10.08
CA ASP A 14 9.98 3.93 -9.13
C ASP A 14 9.48 4.01 -7.68
N GLU A 15 10.36 3.69 -6.74
CA GLU A 15 10.06 3.64 -5.31
C GLU A 15 9.48 4.96 -4.80
N LYS A 16 10.06 6.10 -5.18
CA LYS A 16 9.63 7.41 -4.68
C LYS A 16 8.22 7.73 -5.18
N SER A 17 7.95 7.48 -6.46
CA SER A 17 6.61 7.66 -7.03
C SER A 17 5.57 6.77 -6.36
N LEU A 18 5.90 5.49 -6.11
CA LEU A 18 5.01 4.56 -5.41
C LEU A 18 4.72 5.04 -3.99
N GLN A 19 5.76 5.36 -3.21
CA GLN A 19 5.61 5.77 -1.80
C GLN A 19 4.84 7.09 -1.67
N ASN A 20 5.06 8.06 -2.58
CA ASN A 20 4.26 9.28 -2.62
C ASN A 20 2.78 8.97 -2.84
N ARG A 21 2.47 8.10 -3.81
CA ARG A 21 1.08 7.75 -4.11
C ARG A 21 0.40 6.99 -2.97
N VAL A 22 1.12 6.09 -2.32
CA VAL A 22 0.63 5.34 -1.16
C VAL A 22 0.31 6.29 0.00
N LYS A 23 1.16 7.29 0.25
CA LYS A 23 0.91 8.31 1.26
C LYS A 23 -0.34 9.13 0.96
N GLU A 24 -0.49 9.63 -0.27
CA GLU A 24 -1.69 10.36 -0.70
C GLU A 24 -2.97 9.55 -0.49
N LEU A 25 -2.93 8.25 -0.84
CA LEU A 25 -4.07 7.34 -0.64
C LEU A 25 -4.38 7.14 0.85
N GLY A 26 -3.37 6.96 1.70
CA GLY A 26 -3.58 6.83 3.14
C GLY A 26 -4.21 8.07 3.77
N GLU A 27 -3.76 9.26 3.37
CA GLU A 27 -4.35 10.54 3.79
C GLU A 27 -5.80 10.67 3.33
N GLN A 28 -6.08 10.30 2.07
CA GLN A 28 -7.43 10.33 1.52
C GLN A 28 -8.37 9.36 2.26
N ILE A 29 -7.97 8.10 2.43
CA ILE A 29 -8.77 7.08 3.14
C ILE A 29 -9.04 7.53 4.59
N SER A 30 -8.05 8.12 5.26
CA SER A 30 -8.21 8.63 6.62
C SER A 30 -9.24 9.74 6.73
N ALA A 31 -9.31 10.62 5.72
CA ALA A 31 -10.30 11.68 5.65
C ALA A 31 -11.70 11.12 5.36
N ASP A 32 -11.80 10.22 4.38
CA ASP A 32 -13.07 9.66 3.90
C ASP A 32 -13.76 8.79 4.98
N TYR A 33 -12.98 8.05 5.76
CA TYR A 33 -13.47 7.15 6.81
C TYR A 33 -13.37 7.75 8.22
N LYS A 34 -13.26 9.08 8.34
CA LYS A 34 -13.16 9.74 9.65
C LYS A 34 -14.35 9.36 10.54
N ASN A 35 -14.05 8.84 11.74
CA ASN A 35 -15.02 8.34 12.72
C ASN A 35 -15.84 7.11 12.28
N GLN A 36 -15.36 6.34 11.31
CA GLN A 36 -15.94 5.05 10.92
C GLN A 36 -15.04 3.89 11.31
N ASP A 37 -15.63 2.71 11.46
CA ASP A 37 -14.89 1.47 11.69
C ASP A 37 -14.33 0.96 10.36
N LEU A 38 -13.02 1.13 10.15
CA LEU A 38 -12.34 0.74 8.92
C LEU A 38 -11.77 -0.68 9.02
N LEU A 39 -12.18 -1.57 8.11
CA LEU A 39 -11.62 -2.90 7.91
C LEU A 39 -10.90 -2.97 6.56
N LEU A 40 -9.59 -3.24 6.60
CA LEU A 40 -8.77 -3.46 5.41
C LEU A 40 -8.74 -4.96 5.08
N ILE A 41 -9.19 -5.35 3.89
CA ILE A 41 -9.22 -6.75 3.44
C ILE A 41 -8.14 -6.97 2.37
N CYS A 42 -7.21 -7.89 2.62
CA CYS A 42 -6.05 -8.15 1.78
C CYS A 42 -6.17 -9.46 0.99
N ILE A 43 -6.51 -9.39 -0.29
CA ILE A 43 -6.47 -10.61 -1.12
C ILE A 43 -5.03 -11.09 -1.32
N LEU A 44 -4.72 -12.25 -0.76
CA LEU A 44 -3.40 -12.86 -0.86
C LEU A 44 -3.06 -13.34 -2.28
N ARG A 45 -1.78 -13.38 -2.67
CA ARG A 45 -0.57 -13.09 -1.87
C ARG A 45 0.06 -11.74 -2.20
N GLY A 46 -0.17 -11.25 -3.42
CA GLY A 46 0.52 -10.07 -3.95
C GLY A 46 0.10 -8.74 -3.33
N GLY A 47 -1.06 -8.68 -2.67
CA GLY A 47 -1.55 -7.46 -2.02
C GLY A 47 -0.83 -7.09 -0.72
N VAL A 48 -0.16 -8.05 -0.08
CA VAL A 48 0.43 -7.87 1.26
C VAL A 48 1.44 -6.71 1.31
N PRO A 49 2.44 -6.61 0.42
CA PRO A 49 3.42 -5.53 0.51
C PRO A 49 2.78 -4.14 0.38
N PHE A 50 1.84 -4.00 -0.57
CA PHE A 50 1.13 -2.75 -0.78
C PHE A 50 0.24 -2.37 0.41
N LEU A 51 -0.52 -3.33 0.95
CA LEU A 51 -1.43 -3.05 2.06
C LEU A 51 -0.67 -2.68 3.34
N VAL A 52 0.46 -3.35 3.60
CA VAL A 52 1.32 -3.04 4.76
C VAL A 52 1.90 -1.63 4.64
N ASP A 53 2.33 -1.21 3.46
CA ASP A 53 2.80 0.17 3.27
C ASP A 53 1.65 1.18 3.40
N LEU A 54 0.49 0.90 2.81
CA LEU A 54 -0.69 1.76 2.88
C LEU A 54 -1.20 1.95 4.31
N SER A 55 -1.28 0.88 5.11
CA SER A 55 -1.83 0.94 6.46
C SER A 55 -1.04 1.88 7.39
N ARG A 56 0.27 2.05 7.14
CA ARG A 56 1.13 2.98 7.89
C ARG A 56 0.77 4.45 7.66
N HIS A 57 0.11 4.77 6.56
CA HIS A 57 -0.32 6.13 6.23
C HIS A 57 -1.77 6.41 6.60
N ILE A 58 -2.52 5.39 7.04
CA ILE A 58 -3.88 5.55 7.54
C ILE A 58 -3.83 5.99 9.01
N THR A 59 -4.32 7.19 9.31
CA THR A 59 -4.18 7.83 10.64
C THR A 59 -5.34 7.53 11.59
N ILE A 60 -6.36 6.82 11.12
CA ILE A 60 -7.50 6.40 11.94
C ILE A 60 -7.33 4.96 12.41
N PRO A 61 -7.93 4.57 13.56
CA PRO A 61 -7.98 3.18 13.98
C PRO A 61 -8.58 2.29 12.89
N HIS A 62 -7.92 1.17 12.60
CA HIS A 62 -8.37 0.23 11.59
C HIS A 62 -7.99 -1.20 11.96
N MET A 63 -8.72 -2.15 11.40
CA MET A 63 -8.43 -3.58 11.48
C MET A 63 -7.91 -4.09 10.13
N MET A 64 -7.21 -5.22 10.14
CA MET A 64 -6.70 -5.88 8.94
C MET A 64 -7.13 -7.36 8.94
N ASP A 65 -7.57 -7.84 7.78
CA ASP A 65 -7.91 -9.24 7.50
C ASP A 65 -7.36 -9.67 6.13
N PHE A 66 -7.16 -10.97 5.89
CA PHE A 66 -6.44 -11.54 4.75
C PHE A 66 -7.17 -12.69 4.06
#